data_AF-J2IRV3-F1
#
_entry.id   AF-J2IRV3-F1
#
_cell.length_a   1.000
_cell.length_b   1.000
_cell.length_c   1.000
_cell.angle_alpha   90.00
_cell.angle_beta   90.00
_cell.angle_gamma   90.00
#
_symmetry.space_group_name_H-M   'P 1'
#
loop_
_entity.id
_entity.type
_entity.pdbx_description
1 polymer ?
#
loop_
_entity_poly.entity_id
_entity_poly.type
_entity_poly.pdbx_seq_one_letter_code
_entity_poly.pdbx_strand_id
1 'polypeptide(L)'
;MKIKLGWGYDQRYIGGWSSDPKDLETAFRYAQEGLAGNLPPLGKGLGHWLMADLLAIYKRDFDKAMDELDLVRRLMPNDLAPIIGEGNIPVQAGKPEIAIAALKDITPQDPEAMYRFAFLSWAYFAVKDYEKSIEAAKRAPEPMPSYSLVFMAASYAQLGKITEAQDTVKQILAAIPDASLWRRLLGLDRFFEIRPAAPEWS
;
A
#
# COMPACT_ATOMS: atom_id res chain seq x y z
N MET A 1 1.36 18.83 18.87
CA MET A 1 0.72 17.53 19.18
C MET A 1 1.60 16.43 18.63
N LYS A 2 2.10 15.50 19.47
CA LYS A 2 3.14 14.52 19.13
C LYS A 2 2.76 13.61 17.95
N ILE A 3 1.49 13.21 17.85
CA ILE A 3 0.98 12.42 16.71
C ILE A 3 1.24 13.10 15.36
N LYS A 4 1.05 14.43 15.25
CA LYS A 4 1.35 15.18 14.02
C LYS A 4 2.83 15.18 13.68
N LEU A 5 3.70 15.25 14.69
CA LEU A 5 5.14 15.13 14.48
C LEU A 5 5.49 13.71 14.00
N GLY A 6 4.88 12.68 14.59
CA GLY A 6 5.03 11.30 14.17
C GLY A 6 4.69 11.10 12.69
N TRP A 7 3.53 11.60 12.24
CA TRP A 7 3.15 11.61 10.83
C TRP A 7 4.17 12.33 9.94
N GLY A 8 4.74 13.45 10.39
CA GLY A 8 5.77 14.17 9.63
C GLY A 8 7.05 13.35 9.41
N TYR A 9 7.48 12.59 10.42
CA TYR A 9 8.65 11.71 10.30
C TYR A 9 8.37 10.47 9.45
N ASP A 10 7.19 9.88 9.59
CA ASP A 10 6.73 8.79 8.72
C ASP A 10 6.70 9.22 7.25
N GLN A 11 6.06 10.37 6.96
CA GLN A 11 5.97 10.93 5.60
C GLN A 11 7.32 11.24 4.97
N ARG A 12 8.29 11.69 5.76
CA ARG A 12 9.67 11.88 5.26
C ARG A 12 10.29 10.59 4.77
N TYR A 13 10.06 9.48 5.48
CA TYR A 13 10.60 8.18 5.11
C TYR A 13 9.84 7.58 3.91
N ILE A 14 8.52 7.48 3.98
CA ILE A 14 7.72 6.85 2.91
C ILE A 14 7.70 7.69 1.62
N GLY A 15 7.77 9.01 1.75
CA GLY A 15 7.87 9.94 0.62
C GLY A 15 9.26 9.99 -0.02
N GLY A 16 10.24 9.25 0.52
CA GLY A 16 11.61 9.21 0.02
C GLY A 16 12.42 10.49 0.24
N TRP A 17 11.92 11.42 1.07
CA TRP A 17 12.63 12.64 1.44
C TRP A 17 13.76 12.38 2.46
N SER A 18 13.72 11.22 3.10
CA SER A 18 14.75 10.70 3.98
C SER A 18 14.89 9.20 3.80
N SER A 19 16.11 8.71 3.95
CA SER A 19 16.42 7.27 4.03
C SER A 19 16.97 6.88 5.40
N ASP A 20 16.95 7.80 6.38
CA ASP A 20 17.42 7.52 7.72
C ASP A 20 16.39 6.67 8.48
N PRO A 21 16.72 5.42 8.88
CA PRO A 21 15.80 4.56 9.63
C PRO A 21 15.39 5.17 10.99
N LYS A 22 16.13 6.15 11.51
CA LYS A 22 15.77 6.88 12.73
C LYS A 22 14.49 7.71 12.58
N ASP A 23 14.09 8.04 11.36
CA ASP A 23 12.82 8.74 11.13
C ASP A 23 11.65 7.84 11.56
N LEU A 24 11.66 6.55 11.21
CA LEU A 24 10.65 5.59 11.65
C LEU A 24 10.69 5.32 13.16
N GLU A 25 11.88 5.24 13.75
CA GLU A 25 12.03 5.10 15.20
C GLU A 25 11.45 6.32 15.93
N THR A 26 11.74 7.52 15.44
CA THR A 26 11.23 8.78 15.99
C THR A 26 9.72 8.89 15.83
N ALA A 27 9.19 8.51 14.67
CA ALA A 27 7.76 8.46 14.41
C ALA A 27 7.07 7.51 15.40
N PHE A 28 7.63 6.32 15.60
CA PHE A 28 7.09 5.30 16.52
C PHE A 28 7.05 5.82 17.96
N ARG A 29 8.14 6.42 18.44
CA ARG A 29 8.19 7.04 19.77
C ARG A 29 7.14 8.14 19.92
N TYR A 30 6.98 9.01 18.92
CA TYR A 30 5.97 10.07 18.98
C TYR A 30 4.53 9.57 18.93
N ALA A 31 4.27 8.48 18.20
CA ALA A 31 2.98 7.80 18.21
C ALA A 31 2.67 7.27 19.62
N GLN A 32 3.61 6.56 20.25
CA GLN A 32 3.45 6.04 21.62
C GLN A 32 3.21 7.16 22.63
N GLU A 33 4.07 8.19 22.64
CA GLU A 33 3.96 9.30 23.57
C GLU A 33 2.69 10.13 23.35
N GLY A 34 2.21 10.22 22.10
CA GLY A 34 0.97 10.92 21.78
C GLY A 34 -0.27 10.15 22.24
N LEU A 35 -0.30 8.84 22.01
CA LEU A 35 -1.40 7.95 22.43
C LEU A 35 -1.50 7.81 23.96
N ALA A 36 -0.41 8.00 24.70
CA ALA A 36 -0.42 8.05 26.15
C ALA A 36 -1.16 9.28 26.73
N GLY A 37 -1.41 10.31 25.90
CA GLY A 37 -2.12 11.53 26.29
C GLY A 37 -3.64 11.40 26.23
N ASN A 38 -4.33 12.41 26.76
CA ASN A 38 -5.78 12.53 26.57
C ASN A 38 -6.07 13.16 25.20
N LEU A 39 -6.60 12.35 24.27
CA LEU A 39 -6.92 12.75 22.91
C LEU A 39 -8.42 12.56 22.64
N PRO A 40 -9.05 13.43 21.82
CA PRO A 40 -10.39 13.18 21.31
C PRO A 40 -10.39 11.91 20.40
N PRO A 41 -11.55 11.28 20.14
CA PRO A 41 -11.65 10.05 19.36
C PRO A 41 -10.91 10.09 18.02
N LEU A 42 -11.09 11.17 17.24
CA LEU A 42 -10.37 11.36 15.97
C LEU A 42 -8.85 11.44 16.17
N GLY A 43 -8.38 12.13 17.21
CA GLY A 43 -6.95 12.21 17.53
C GLY A 43 -6.36 10.86 17.93
N LYS A 44 -7.13 10.02 18.64
CA LYS A 44 -6.75 8.64 18.93
C LYS A 44 -6.74 7.80 17.67
N GLY A 45 -7.78 7.90 16.83
CA GLY A 45 -7.87 7.18 15.56
C GLY A 45 -6.66 7.45 14.65
N LEU A 46 -6.30 8.72 14.45
CA LEU A 46 -5.11 9.10 13.68
C LEU A 46 -3.79 8.61 14.32
N GLY A 47 -3.76 8.45 15.64
CA GLY A 47 -2.61 7.90 16.36
C GLY A 47 -2.47 6.39 16.19
N HIS A 48 -3.58 5.66 16.31
CA HIS A 48 -3.62 4.21 16.09
C HIS A 48 -3.38 3.86 14.61
N TRP A 49 -3.84 4.70 13.67
CA TRP A 49 -3.50 4.54 12.25
C TRP A 49 -1.99 4.66 12.02
N LEU A 50 -1.37 5.74 12.52
CA LEU A 50 0.08 5.89 12.45
C LEU A 50 0.81 4.71 13.11
N MET A 51 0.29 4.21 14.23
CA MET A 51 0.87 3.05 14.91
C MET A 51 0.78 1.78 14.06
N ALA A 52 -0.36 1.53 13.40
CA ALA A 52 -0.54 0.40 12.50
C ALA A 52 0.50 0.41 11.35
N ASP A 53 0.66 1.56 10.70
CA ASP A 53 1.62 1.73 9.60
C ASP A 53 3.07 1.50 10.08
N LEU A 54 3.44 2.07 11.22
CA LEU A 54 4.79 1.90 11.78
C LEU A 54 5.05 0.47 12.28
N LEU A 55 4.06 -0.20 12.86
CA LEU A 55 4.19 -1.61 13.22
C LEU A 55 4.41 -2.48 11.98
N ALA A 56 3.72 -2.19 10.88
CA ALA A 56 3.85 -2.94 9.63
C ALA A 56 5.15 -2.65 8.86
N ILE A 57 5.59 -1.39 8.79
CA ILE A 57 6.76 -0.97 8.00
C ILE A 57 8.05 -1.10 8.81
N TYR A 58 8.06 -0.61 10.05
CA TYR A 58 9.27 -0.55 10.88
C TYR A 58 9.48 -1.80 11.71
N LYS A 59 8.45 -2.27 12.42
CA LYS A 59 8.57 -3.43 13.32
C LYS A 59 8.32 -4.78 12.64
N ARG A 60 7.67 -4.78 11.46
CA ARG A 60 7.18 -5.97 10.78
C ARG A 60 6.27 -6.84 11.67
N ASP A 61 5.60 -6.20 12.63
CA ASP A 61 4.69 -6.83 13.59
C ASP A 61 3.26 -6.68 13.07
N PHE A 62 2.90 -7.54 12.12
CA PHE A 62 1.63 -7.44 11.41
C PHE A 62 0.42 -7.74 12.27
N ASP A 63 0.54 -8.66 13.24
CA ASP A 63 -0.58 -8.99 14.12
C ASP A 63 -0.96 -7.78 14.97
N LYS A 64 0.01 -7.08 15.58
CA LYS A 64 -0.29 -5.82 16.28
C LYS A 64 -0.73 -4.72 15.32
N ALA A 65 -0.18 -4.65 14.11
CA ALA A 65 -0.64 -3.66 13.13
C ALA A 65 -2.13 -3.85 12.80
N MET A 66 -2.61 -5.09 12.71
CA MET A 66 -4.02 -5.40 12.51
C MET A 66 -4.87 -5.06 13.74
N ASP A 67 -4.37 -5.32 14.96
CA ASP A 67 -5.04 -4.89 16.20
C ASP A 67 -5.23 -3.36 16.24
N GLU A 68 -4.22 -2.60 15.81
CA GLU A 68 -4.31 -1.14 15.70
C GLU A 68 -5.32 -0.70 14.63
N LEU A 69 -5.40 -1.39 13.48
CA LEU A 69 -6.43 -1.12 12.47
C LEU A 69 -7.85 -1.38 13.00
N ASP A 70 -8.04 -2.39 13.84
CA ASP A 70 -9.33 -2.64 14.47
C ASP A 70 -9.75 -1.51 15.42
N LEU A 71 -8.78 -0.90 16.13
CA LEU A 71 -9.03 0.30 16.92
C LEU A 71 -9.38 1.50 16.03
N VAL A 72 -8.66 1.68 14.92
CA VAL A 72 -8.96 2.72 13.92
C VAL A 72 -10.40 2.60 13.44
N ARG A 73 -10.83 1.40 13.03
CA ARG A 73 -12.17 1.14 12.51
C ARG A 73 -13.28 1.46 13.53
N ARG A 74 -13.01 1.27 14.84
CA ARG A 74 -13.94 1.65 15.93
C ARG A 74 -13.97 3.15 16.20
N LEU A 75 -12.83 3.83 16.09
CA LEU A 75 -12.67 5.25 16.40
C LEU A 75 -13.07 6.16 15.23
N MET A 76 -12.95 5.66 14.00
CA MET A 76 -13.18 6.39 12.75
C MET A 76 -14.06 5.55 11.78
N PRO A 77 -15.27 5.10 12.19
CA PRO A 77 -16.04 4.09 11.47
C PRO A 77 -16.55 4.51 10.07
N ASN A 78 -16.56 5.82 9.78
CA ASN A 78 -17.00 6.36 8.49
C ASN A 78 -15.87 7.12 7.77
N ASP A 79 -14.63 7.00 8.24
CA ASP A 79 -13.48 7.67 7.66
C ASP A 79 -12.78 6.72 6.68
N LEU A 80 -12.51 7.18 5.47
CA LEU A 80 -11.82 6.42 4.42
C LEU A 80 -10.32 6.71 4.37
N ALA A 81 -9.82 7.67 5.15
CA ALA A 81 -8.40 7.96 5.23
C ALA A 81 -7.52 6.71 5.51
N PRO A 82 -7.89 5.76 6.40
CA PRO A 82 -7.06 4.58 6.69
C PRO A 82 -7.16 3.46 5.64
N ILE A 83 -7.83 3.67 4.50
CA ILE A 83 -8.04 2.66 3.45
C ILE A 83 -6.73 2.04 2.93
N ILE A 84 -5.65 2.80 2.97
CA ILE A 84 -4.31 2.33 2.63
C ILE A 84 -3.89 1.21 3.58
N GLY A 85 -3.97 1.46 4.88
CA GLY A 85 -3.67 0.50 5.94
C GLY A 85 -4.53 -0.77 5.84
N GLU A 86 -5.83 -0.59 5.63
CA GLU A 86 -6.78 -1.71 5.47
C GLU A 86 -6.50 -2.57 4.24
N GLY A 87 -5.97 -1.97 3.19
CA GLY A 87 -5.61 -2.67 1.96
C GLY A 87 -4.24 -3.34 1.99
N ASN A 88 -3.21 -2.68 2.52
CA ASN A 88 -1.83 -3.15 2.41
C ASN A 88 -1.39 -4.05 3.57
N ILE A 89 -1.78 -3.76 4.81
CA ILE A 89 -1.30 -4.47 6.01
C ILE A 89 -1.75 -5.93 5.97
N PRO A 90 -3.04 -6.26 5.73
CA PRO A 90 -3.46 -7.66 5.71
C PRO A 90 -2.84 -8.45 4.55
N VAL A 91 -2.65 -7.83 3.38
CA VAL A 91 -2.00 -8.50 2.25
C VAL A 91 -0.53 -8.80 2.56
N GLN A 92 0.21 -7.85 3.15
CA GLN A 92 1.59 -8.10 3.60
C GLN A 92 1.69 -9.12 4.74
N ALA A 93 0.65 -9.22 5.57
CA ALA A 93 0.53 -10.22 6.62
C ALA A 93 0.21 -11.63 6.08
N GLY A 94 0.04 -11.80 4.76
CA GLY A 94 -0.38 -13.06 4.16
C GLY A 94 -1.85 -13.40 4.40
N LYS A 95 -2.68 -12.40 4.74
CA LYS A 95 -4.13 -12.51 4.99
C LYS A 95 -4.93 -11.64 3.99
N PRO A 96 -4.75 -11.79 2.67
CA PRO A 96 -5.37 -10.93 1.66
C PRO A 96 -6.91 -10.97 1.68
N GLU A 97 -7.53 -12.05 2.16
CA GLU A 97 -8.98 -12.17 2.28
C GLU A 97 -9.57 -11.12 3.23
N ILE A 98 -8.82 -10.72 4.26
CA ILE A 98 -9.23 -9.66 5.19
C ILE A 98 -9.28 -8.31 4.47
N ALA A 99 -8.26 -7.98 3.67
CA ALA A 99 -8.25 -6.76 2.86
C ALA A 99 -9.39 -6.76 1.84
N ILE A 100 -9.65 -7.90 1.19
CA ILE A 100 -10.78 -8.05 0.26
C ILE A 100 -12.11 -7.76 0.96
N ALA A 101 -12.32 -8.32 2.15
CA ALA A 101 -13.55 -8.11 2.91
C ALA A 101 -13.73 -6.64 3.31
N ALA A 102 -12.68 -6.00 3.83
CA ALA A 102 -12.72 -4.60 4.25
C ALA A 102 -13.03 -3.63 3.08
N LEU A 103 -12.45 -3.88 1.90
CA LEU A 103 -12.51 -2.94 0.78
C LEU A 103 -13.75 -3.11 -0.12
N LYS A 104 -14.39 -4.28 -0.12
CA LYS A 104 -15.55 -4.55 -1.01
C LYS A 104 -16.75 -3.67 -0.70
N ASP A 105 -16.99 -3.40 0.58
CA ASP A 105 -18.22 -2.73 1.04
C ASP A 105 -18.13 -1.21 1.01
N ILE A 106 -16.96 -0.64 0.71
CA ILE A 106 -16.76 0.80 0.61
C ILE A 106 -17.56 1.36 -0.58
N THR A 107 -18.56 2.22 -0.35
CA THR A 107 -19.31 2.82 -1.45
C THR A 107 -18.53 3.98 -2.10
N PRO A 108 -18.51 4.10 -3.44
CA PRO A 108 -17.70 5.09 -4.18
C PRO A 108 -18.29 6.51 -4.14
N GLN A 109 -18.61 7.00 -2.96
CA GLN A 109 -19.16 8.35 -2.72
C GLN A 109 -18.05 9.39 -2.55
N ASP A 110 -16.84 8.93 -2.21
CA ASP A 110 -15.64 9.74 -1.99
C ASP A 110 -14.58 9.42 -3.06
N PRO A 111 -13.87 10.41 -3.63
CA PRO A 111 -12.66 10.16 -4.42
C PRO A 111 -11.67 9.20 -3.76
N GLU A 112 -11.50 9.22 -2.43
CA GLU A 112 -10.60 8.31 -1.69
C GLU A 112 -11.09 6.85 -1.75
N ALA A 113 -12.40 6.64 -1.85
CA ALA A 113 -12.98 5.31 -2.03
C ALA A 113 -12.50 4.63 -3.32
N MET A 114 -12.04 5.39 -4.32
CA MET A 114 -11.52 4.81 -5.56
C MET A 114 -10.17 4.12 -5.35
N TYR A 115 -9.37 4.51 -4.34
CA TYR A 115 -8.09 3.87 -4.04
C TYR A 115 -8.25 2.41 -3.61
N ARG A 116 -9.43 2.01 -3.12
CA ARG A 116 -9.74 0.62 -2.79
C ARG A 116 -9.49 -0.33 -3.95
N PHE A 117 -9.68 0.13 -5.19
CA PHE A 117 -9.53 -0.71 -6.37
C PHE A 117 -8.07 -1.08 -6.62
N ALA A 118 -7.12 -0.19 -6.29
CA ALA A 118 -5.70 -0.51 -6.32
C ALA A 118 -5.37 -1.62 -5.31
N PHE A 119 -5.84 -1.51 -4.06
CA PHE A 119 -5.59 -2.52 -3.04
C PHE A 119 -6.35 -3.83 -3.27
N LEU A 120 -7.57 -3.77 -3.82
CA LEU A 120 -8.30 -4.95 -4.26
C LEU A 120 -7.55 -5.68 -5.37
N SER A 121 -6.93 -4.97 -6.31
CA SER A 121 -6.12 -5.62 -7.36
C SER A 121 -4.97 -6.43 -6.76
N TRP A 122 -4.26 -5.87 -5.78
CA TRP A 122 -3.20 -6.56 -5.06
C TRP A 122 -3.73 -7.77 -4.30
N ALA A 123 -4.80 -7.59 -3.53
CA ALA A 123 -5.35 -8.66 -2.71
C ALA A 123 -5.91 -9.82 -3.57
N TYR A 124 -6.58 -9.51 -4.69
CA TYR A 124 -7.02 -10.52 -5.65
C TYR A 124 -5.86 -11.26 -6.32
N PHE A 125 -4.80 -10.55 -6.69
CA PHE A 125 -3.58 -11.18 -7.20
C PHE A 125 -2.97 -12.14 -6.17
N ALA A 126 -2.94 -11.75 -4.89
CA ALA A 126 -2.40 -12.57 -3.81
C ALA A 126 -3.19 -13.87 -3.58
N VAL A 127 -4.51 -13.86 -3.78
CA VAL A 127 -5.35 -15.08 -3.76
C VAL A 127 -5.44 -15.79 -5.12
N LYS A 128 -4.63 -15.36 -6.10
CA LYS A 128 -4.56 -15.91 -7.46
C LYS A 128 -5.86 -15.78 -8.28
N ASP A 129 -6.74 -14.86 -7.90
CA ASP A 129 -7.91 -14.47 -8.69
C ASP A 129 -7.48 -13.37 -9.68
N TYR A 130 -6.73 -13.79 -10.70
CA TYR A 130 -6.08 -12.89 -11.65
C TYR A 130 -7.10 -12.09 -12.47
N GLU A 131 -8.25 -12.67 -12.79
CA GLU A 131 -9.34 -11.99 -13.47
C GLU A 131 -9.91 -10.83 -12.65
N LYS A 132 -10.23 -11.05 -11.36
CA LYS A 132 -10.72 -9.96 -10.50
C LYS A 132 -9.63 -8.94 -10.18
N SER A 133 -8.37 -9.38 -10.12
CA SER A 133 -7.23 -8.47 -10.01
C SER A 133 -7.19 -7.48 -11.17
N ILE A 134 -7.33 -7.98 -12.40
CA ILE A 134 -7.40 -7.14 -13.61
C ILE A 134 -8.63 -6.22 -13.58
N GLU A 135 -9.80 -6.73 -13.20
CA GLU A 135 -11.03 -5.92 -13.11
C GLU A 135 -10.86 -4.78 -12.10
N ALA A 136 -10.33 -5.07 -10.91
CA ALA A 136 -10.08 -4.07 -9.89
C ALA A 136 -9.03 -3.06 -10.37
N ALA A 137 -7.92 -3.51 -10.96
CA ALA A 137 -6.88 -2.62 -11.46
C ALA A 137 -7.39 -1.61 -12.49
N LYS A 138 -8.27 -2.03 -13.41
CA LYS A 138 -8.89 -1.13 -14.42
C LYS A 138 -9.78 -0.04 -13.83
N ARG A 139 -10.22 -0.21 -12.58
CA ARG A 139 -11.08 0.75 -11.86
C ARG A 139 -10.29 1.64 -10.90
N ALA A 140 -9.00 1.37 -10.69
CA ALA A 140 -8.15 2.19 -9.87
C ALA A 140 -7.88 3.55 -10.55
N PRO A 141 -7.85 4.66 -9.80
CA PRO A 141 -7.52 5.95 -10.36
C PRO A 141 -6.02 6.03 -10.70
N GLU A 142 -5.69 6.53 -11.89
CA GLU A 142 -4.34 6.98 -12.24
C GLU A 142 -4.19 8.46 -11.82
N PRO A 143 -3.03 8.94 -11.31
CA PRO A 143 -1.67 8.40 -11.50
C PRO A 143 -1.00 7.81 -10.22
N MET A 144 -1.74 7.52 -9.15
CA MET A 144 -1.18 7.00 -7.89
C MET A 144 -1.91 5.73 -7.43
N PRO A 145 -1.19 4.65 -7.11
CA PRO A 145 0.13 4.23 -7.60
C PRO A 145 -0.02 3.16 -8.68
N SER A 146 0.99 3.09 -9.56
CA SER A 146 1.23 2.04 -10.56
C SER A 146 1.14 0.58 -10.06
N TYR A 147 0.86 0.34 -8.77
CA TYR A 147 0.56 -0.95 -8.19
C TYR A 147 -0.59 -1.66 -8.90
N SER A 148 -1.68 -0.97 -9.20
CA SER A 148 -2.79 -1.54 -9.96
C SER A 148 -2.31 -2.06 -11.32
N LEU A 149 -1.52 -1.26 -12.05
CA LEU A 149 -0.94 -1.65 -13.33
C LEU A 149 0.08 -2.79 -13.18
N VAL A 150 0.90 -2.80 -12.13
CA VAL A 150 1.85 -3.90 -11.84
C VAL A 150 1.08 -5.20 -11.63
N PHE A 151 0.05 -5.20 -10.79
CA PHE A 151 -0.77 -6.39 -10.55
C PHE A 151 -1.59 -6.76 -11.77
N MET A 152 -2.04 -5.81 -12.58
CA MET A 152 -2.69 -6.09 -13.87
C MET A 152 -1.73 -6.78 -14.84
N ALA A 153 -0.51 -6.27 -15.03
CA ALA A 153 0.51 -6.87 -15.88
C ALA A 153 0.87 -8.29 -15.42
N ALA A 154 1.11 -8.45 -14.11
CA ALA A 154 1.41 -9.74 -13.51
C ALA A 154 0.24 -10.73 -13.68
N SER A 155 -0.99 -10.28 -13.49
CA SER A 155 -2.20 -11.09 -13.67
C SER A 155 -2.37 -11.53 -15.12
N TYR A 156 -2.17 -10.63 -16.09
CA TYR A 156 -2.18 -10.98 -17.51
C TYR A 156 -1.12 -12.04 -17.83
N ALA A 157 0.09 -11.89 -17.31
CA ALA A 157 1.16 -12.87 -17.50
C ALA A 157 0.82 -14.24 -16.90
N GLN A 158 0.26 -14.28 -15.70
CA GLN A 158 -0.19 -15.53 -15.06
C GLN A 158 -1.31 -16.23 -15.83
N LEU A 159 -2.13 -15.48 -16.57
CA LEU A 159 -3.18 -16.00 -17.45
C LEU A 159 -2.67 -16.33 -18.87
N GLY A 160 -1.37 -16.19 -19.16
CA GLY A 160 -0.80 -16.41 -20.49
C GLY A 160 -1.13 -15.33 -21.53
N LYS A 161 -1.71 -14.20 -21.10
CA LYS A 161 -2.05 -13.04 -21.94
C LYS A 161 -0.85 -12.11 -22.10
N ILE A 162 0.17 -12.62 -22.78
CA ILE A 162 1.50 -11.99 -22.83
C ILE A 162 1.47 -10.62 -23.53
N THR A 163 0.68 -10.45 -24.59
CA THR A 163 0.56 -9.18 -25.31
C THR A 163 0.01 -8.09 -24.40
N GLU A 164 -1.09 -8.36 -23.69
CA GLU A 164 -1.70 -7.42 -22.75
C GLU A 164 -0.79 -7.12 -21.57
N ALA A 165 -0.03 -8.11 -21.08
CA ALA A 165 0.99 -7.90 -20.05
C ALA A 165 2.07 -6.92 -20.54
N GLN A 166 2.61 -7.12 -21.75
CA GLN A 166 3.60 -6.24 -22.35
C GLN A 166 3.07 -4.82 -22.56
N ASP A 167 1.85 -4.68 -23.06
CA ASP A 167 1.23 -3.37 -23.25
C ASP A 167 0.97 -2.65 -21.92
N THR A 168 0.63 -3.39 -20.87
CA THR A 168 0.49 -2.83 -19.52
C THR A 168 1.86 -2.37 -18.98
N VAL A 169 2.93 -3.14 -19.20
CA VAL A 169 4.29 -2.73 -18.81
C VAL A 169 4.72 -1.46 -19.53
N LYS A 170 4.40 -1.30 -20.82
CA LYS A 170 4.67 -0.05 -21.55
C LYS A 170 3.96 1.15 -20.90
N GLN A 171 2.72 0.98 -20.43
CA GLN A 171 1.99 2.03 -19.71
C GLN A 171 2.70 2.41 -18.40
N ILE A 172 3.15 1.41 -17.62
CA ILE A 172 3.92 1.64 -16.38
C ILE A 172 5.18 2.45 -16.67
N LEU A 173 5.93 2.07 -17.70
CA LEU A 173 7.18 2.77 -18.08
C LEU A 173 6.93 4.19 -18.61
N ALA A 174 5.82 4.42 -19.31
CA ALA A 174 5.44 5.75 -19.79
C ALA A 174 5.00 6.68 -18.64
N ALA A 175 4.36 6.13 -17.60
CA ALA A 175 3.89 6.87 -16.45
C ALA A 175 5.02 7.21 -15.44
N ILE A 176 6.18 6.53 -15.50
CA ILE A 176 7.27 6.66 -14.51
C ILE A 176 8.58 7.03 -15.23
N PRO A 177 8.89 8.32 -15.42
CA PRO A 177 10.14 8.75 -16.04
C PRO A 177 11.40 8.45 -15.21
N ASP A 178 11.28 8.25 -13.89
CA ASP A 178 12.39 7.91 -12.99
C ASP A 178 12.06 6.68 -12.12
N ALA A 179 12.44 5.50 -12.61
CA ALA A 179 12.14 4.20 -11.98
C ALA A 179 12.99 3.89 -10.73
N SER A 180 14.00 4.71 -10.40
CA SER A 180 14.98 4.42 -9.35
C SER A 180 14.41 4.50 -7.94
N LEU A 181 13.49 5.43 -7.69
CA LEU A 181 12.82 5.62 -6.39
C LEU A 181 11.83 4.48 -6.09
N TRP A 182 11.06 4.05 -7.09
CA TRP A 182 10.02 3.03 -6.92
C TRP A 182 10.58 1.61 -6.83
N ARG A 183 11.70 1.31 -7.51
CA ARG A 183 12.42 0.04 -7.35
C ARG A 183 12.82 -0.21 -5.89
N ARG A 184 13.27 0.85 -5.22
CA ARG A 184 13.69 0.83 -3.81
C ARG A 184 12.49 0.77 -2.85
N LEU A 185 11.43 1.52 -3.13
CA LEU A 185 10.21 1.52 -2.31
C LEU A 185 9.42 0.21 -2.38
N LEU A 186 9.50 -0.53 -3.50
CA LEU A 186 8.74 -1.76 -3.72
C LEU A 186 9.54 -3.05 -3.49
N GLY A 187 10.82 -2.97 -3.15
CA GLY A 187 11.70 -4.15 -3.07
C GLY A 187 11.79 -4.92 -4.39
N LEU A 188 11.43 -4.29 -5.52
CA LEU A 188 11.39 -4.90 -6.86
C LEU A 188 12.77 -4.94 -7.52
N ASP A 189 13.83 -4.48 -6.85
CA ASP A 189 15.22 -4.71 -7.28
C ASP A 189 15.45 -6.21 -7.60
N ARG A 190 14.87 -7.13 -6.80
CA ARG A 190 14.92 -8.57 -7.07
C ARG A 190 14.00 -9.07 -8.18
N PHE A 191 12.93 -8.33 -8.50
CA PHE A 191 11.94 -8.75 -9.50
C PHE A 191 12.46 -8.53 -10.94
N PHE A 192 13.29 -7.51 -11.14
CA PHE A 192 13.96 -7.20 -12.40
C PHE A 192 15.43 -7.66 -12.46
N GLU A 193 15.96 -8.26 -11.38
CA GLU A 193 17.26 -8.97 -11.38
C GLU A 193 17.25 -10.26 -12.20
N ILE A 194 16.08 -10.71 -12.68
CA ILE A 194 16.03 -11.56 -13.87
C ILE A 194 16.48 -10.68 -15.03
N ARG A 195 17.81 -10.57 -15.19
CA ARG A 195 18.44 -10.06 -16.40
C ARG A 195 17.70 -10.72 -17.58
N PRO A 196 17.10 -9.95 -18.50
CA PRO A 196 16.92 -10.51 -19.82
C PRO A 196 18.34 -10.87 -20.26
N ALA A 197 18.59 -12.15 -20.57
CA ALA A 197 19.73 -12.50 -21.39
C ALA A 197 19.67 -11.53 -22.58
N ALA A 198 20.69 -10.68 -22.70
CA ALA A 198 20.73 -9.69 -23.76
C ALA A 198 20.43 -10.42 -25.08
N PRO A 199 19.43 -10.00 -25.87
CA PRO A 199 19.35 -10.51 -27.22
C PRO A 199 20.57 -9.98 -27.95
N GLU A 200 21.46 -10.89 -28.31
CA GLU A 200 22.56 -10.65 -29.25
C GLU A 200 21.92 -10.24 -30.58
N TRP A 201 21.87 -8.93 -30.84
CA TRP A 201 21.55 -8.41 -32.16
C TRP A 201 22.86 -8.01 -32.84
N SER A 202 23.37 -8.93 -33.66
CA SER A 202 24.17 -8.60 -34.86
C SER A 202 23.25 -8.53 -36.06
#